data_AF-A0A7Y2J9E2-F1
#
_entry.id   AF-A0A7Y2J9E2-F1
#
_cell.length_a   1.000
_cell.length_b   1.000
_cell.length_c   1.000
_cell.angle_alpha   90.00
_cell.angle_beta   90.00
_cell.angle_gamma   90.00
#
_symmetry.space_group_name_H-M   'P 1'
#
loop_
_entity.id
_entity.type
_entity.pdbx_description
1 polymer ?
#
loop_
_entity_poly.entity_id
_entity_poly.type
_entity_poly.pdbx_seq_one_letter_code
_entity_poly.pdbx_strand_id
1 'polypeptide(L)'
;MNLLKKKFAINVRLSSNFLLLFVLFSITVNAQKISVDNSLNAQQLIQDYLVEGCVEVTNINSPINGSINGFSSFGYFERDLSNFPFENGIVLTTGNANAGGNTTNDNILNDGELNWGPDPDLETALGISNTFNATTIEFDFTSISNLIQFNYILASEEYFGNFPCEYSDGFAFL
;
A
#
# COMPACT_ATOMS: atom_id res chain seq x y z
N MET A 1 -39.94 -26.33 28.28
CA MET A 1 -39.75 -25.83 29.66
C MET A 1 -38.84 -24.62 29.60
N ASN A 2 -39.38 -23.44 29.89
CA ASN A 2 -38.74 -22.13 29.68
C ASN A 2 -37.53 -21.93 30.61
N LEU A 3 -36.35 -21.69 30.04
CA LEU A 3 -35.18 -21.24 30.79
C LEU A 3 -35.21 -19.71 30.90
N LEU A 4 -35.55 -19.24 32.10
CA LEU A 4 -35.53 -17.84 32.53
C LEU A 4 -34.11 -17.25 32.40
N LYS A 5 -33.87 -16.36 31.43
CA LYS A 5 -32.69 -15.48 31.43
C LYS A 5 -32.94 -14.30 32.39
N LYS A 6 -32.27 -14.30 33.54
CA LYS A 6 -32.26 -13.18 34.48
C LYS A 6 -31.34 -12.09 33.90
N LYS A 7 -31.91 -11.02 33.34
CA LYS A 7 -31.16 -9.82 32.94
C LYS A 7 -30.69 -9.09 34.20
N PHE A 8 -29.38 -9.04 34.43
CA PHE A 8 -28.77 -8.12 35.39
C PHE A 8 -28.55 -6.79 34.66
N ALA A 9 -29.30 -5.76 35.04
CA ALA A 9 -29.05 -4.39 34.60
C ALA A 9 -28.29 -3.66 35.72
N ILE A 10 -27.01 -3.39 35.50
CA ILE A 10 -26.23 -2.49 36.34
C ILE A 10 -26.58 -1.08 35.89
N ASN A 11 -27.45 -0.39 36.64
CA ASN A 11 -27.73 1.02 36.41
C ASN A 11 -26.61 1.86 37.03
N VAL A 12 -25.60 2.21 36.22
CA VAL A 12 -24.59 3.20 36.61
C VAL A 12 -25.23 4.59 36.49
N ARG A 13 -25.50 5.25 37.62
CA ARG A 13 -25.88 6.67 37.62
C ARG A 13 -24.63 7.51 37.40
N LEU A 14 -24.37 7.88 36.15
CA LEU A 14 -23.32 8.83 35.78
C LEU A 14 -23.73 10.23 36.26
N SER A 15 -22.94 10.84 37.13
CA SER A 15 -23.15 12.24 37.55
C SER A 15 -22.77 13.19 36.41
N SER A 16 -23.43 14.35 36.34
CA SER A 16 -23.24 15.35 35.26
C SER A 16 -21.78 15.77 35.05
N ASN A 17 -20.93 15.66 36.08
CA ASN A 17 -19.50 15.98 36.02
C ASN A 17 -18.67 14.89 35.33
N PHE A 18 -19.14 13.64 35.31
CA PHE A 18 -18.47 12.52 34.64
C PHE A 18 -18.73 12.52 33.12
N LEU A 19 -19.89 13.05 32.70
CA LEU A 19 -20.20 13.26 31.28
C LEU A 19 -19.31 14.33 30.64
N LEU A 20 -18.97 15.38 31.41
CA LEU A 20 -18.09 16.46 30.96
C LEU A 20 -16.66 16.00 30.68
N LEU A 21 -16.16 15.01 31.44
CA LEU A 21 -14.82 14.44 31.25
C LEU A 21 -14.71 13.61 29.95
N PHE A 22 -15.80 12.96 29.54
CA PHE A 22 -15.84 12.17 28.30
C PHE A 22 -15.88 13.04 27.03
N VAL A 23 -16.47 14.23 27.13
CA VAL A 23 -16.53 15.21 26.02
C VAL A 23 -15.19 15.92 25.82
N LEU A 24 -14.42 16.12 26.89
CA LEU A 24 -13.06 16.68 26.84
C LEU A 24 -12.02 15.72 26.23
N PHE A 25 -12.35 14.44 26.08
CA PHE A 25 -11.53 13.45 25.38
C PHE A 25 -12.11 13.17 24.00
N SER A 26 -12.36 14.23 23.22
CA SER A 26 -12.65 14.11 21.80
C SER A 26 -11.36 13.67 21.10
N ILE A 27 -11.11 12.37 21.06
CA ILE A 27 -10.03 11.78 20.27
C ILE A 27 -10.30 12.11 18.80
N THR A 28 -9.41 12.88 18.19
CA THR A 28 -9.36 12.98 16.73
C THR A 28 -8.90 11.63 16.20
N VAL A 29 -9.86 10.80 15.78
CA VAL A 29 -9.54 9.54 15.10
C VAL A 29 -9.26 9.89 13.64
N ASN A 30 -7.99 9.92 13.25
CA ASN A 30 -7.62 9.98 11.85
C ASN A 30 -7.92 8.63 11.22
N ALA A 31 -8.68 8.60 10.12
CA ALA A 31 -8.88 7.41 9.33
C ALA A 31 -7.67 7.20 8.40
N GLN A 32 -6.54 6.76 8.96
CA GLN A 32 -5.44 6.23 8.15
C GLN A 32 -5.81 4.81 7.68
N LYS A 33 -5.70 4.54 6.38
CA LYS A 33 -6.02 3.21 5.84
C LYS A 33 -4.84 2.26 5.96
N ILE A 34 -3.61 2.74 5.78
CA ILE A 34 -2.37 1.97 5.93
C ILE A 34 -1.26 2.89 6.41
N SER A 35 -0.26 2.36 7.11
CA SER A 35 1.03 3.02 7.35
C SER A 35 2.01 2.57 6.26
N VAL A 36 2.85 3.48 5.76
CA VAL A 36 3.86 3.21 4.73
C VAL A 36 5.23 3.66 5.19
N ASP A 37 6.21 2.76 5.13
CA ASP A 37 7.63 3.01 5.35
C ASP A 37 8.41 2.82 4.05
N ASN A 38 8.86 3.92 3.46
CA ASN A 38 9.68 3.92 2.24
C ASN A 38 11.19 4.05 2.51
N SER A 39 11.64 3.86 3.76
CA SER A 39 13.06 3.89 4.12
C SER A 39 13.79 2.57 3.82
N LEU A 40 13.03 1.50 3.63
CA LEU A 40 13.55 0.17 3.30
C LEU A 40 14.00 0.09 1.85
N ASN A 41 15.14 -0.57 1.61
CA ASN A 41 15.61 -0.83 0.26
C ASN A 41 14.92 -2.07 -0.34
N ALA A 42 15.02 -2.23 -1.67
CA ALA A 42 14.41 -3.35 -2.39
C ALA A 42 14.83 -4.73 -1.84
N GLN A 43 16.09 -4.87 -1.41
CA GLN A 43 16.58 -6.13 -0.84
C GLN A 43 15.84 -6.49 0.46
N GLN A 44 15.68 -5.53 1.38
CA GLN A 44 14.93 -5.74 2.62
C GLN A 44 13.46 -6.05 2.31
N LEU A 45 12.84 -5.34 1.37
CA LEU A 45 11.44 -5.58 1.00
C LEU A 45 11.23 -7.01 0.51
N ILE A 46 12.05 -7.48 -0.41
CA ILE A 46 11.91 -8.82 -0.98
C ILE A 46 12.24 -9.91 0.05
N GLN A 47 13.36 -9.77 0.78
CA GLN A 47 13.82 -10.79 1.71
C GLN A 47 12.96 -10.90 2.97
N ASP A 48 12.47 -9.78 3.50
CA ASP A 48 11.79 -9.74 4.79
C ASP A 48 10.25 -9.81 4.65
N TYR A 49 9.68 -9.41 3.51
CA TYR A 49 8.22 -9.21 3.37
C TYR A 49 7.55 -9.84 2.14
N LEU A 50 8.30 -10.30 1.12
CA LEU A 50 7.70 -10.99 -0.03
C LEU A 50 7.90 -12.50 0.03
N VAL A 51 9.11 -12.92 0.42
CA VAL A 51 9.54 -14.31 0.30
C VAL A 51 9.15 -15.09 1.54
N GLU A 52 8.25 -16.06 1.36
CA GLU A 52 7.89 -17.04 2.40
C GLU A 52 8.29 -18.46 1.99
N GLY A 53 8.71 -19.27 2.96
CA GLY A 53 9.02 -20.69 2.76
C GLY A 53 10.42 -20.96 2.20
N CYS A 54 10.56 -22.04 1.43
CA CYS A 54 11.84 -22.51 0.87
C CYS A 54 12.09 -21.90 -0.51
N VAL A 55 12.19 -20.57 -0.56
CA VAL A 55 12.52 -19.81 -1.77
C VAL A 55 13.79 -19.01 -1.49
N GLU A 56 14.79 -19.17 -2.34
CA GLU A 56 16.01 -18.36 -2.31
C GLU A 56 15.88 -17.23 -3.33
N VAL A 57 16.26 -16.01 -2.96
CA VAL A 57 16.25 -14.84 -3.84
C VAL A 57 17.64 -14.23 -3.99
N THR A 58 18.01 -13.86 -5.21
CA THR A 58 19.29 -13.25 -5.55
C THR A 58 19.11 -12.11 -6.56
N ASN A 59 20.16 -11.32 -6.78
CA ASN A 59 20.16 -10.22 -7.76
C ASN A 59 19.00 -9.23 -7.58
N ILE A 60 18.60 -8.96 -6.34
CA ILE A 60 17.51 -8.05 -6.03
C ILE A 60 17.94 -6.62 -6.34
N ASN A 61 17.19 -5.95 -7.19
CA ASN A 61 17.44 -4.57 -7.58
C ASN A 61 16.13 -3.84 -7.92
N SER A 62 16.19 -2.51 -7.98
CA SER A 62 15.15 -1.66 -8.54
C SER A 62 15.78 -0.72 -9.57
N PRO A 63 15.88 -1.13 -10.86
CA PRO A 63 16.61 -0.37 -11.87
C PRO A 63 15.90 0.93 -12.25
N ILE A 64 14.57 0.98 -12.10
CA ILE A 64 13.72 2.10 -12.50
C ILE A 64 12.82 2.44 -11.31
N ASN A 65 12.99 3.65 -10.74
CA ASN A 65 12.23 4.12 -9.57
C ASN A 65 12.35 5.65 -9.40
N GLY A 66 11.60 6.19 -8.44
CA GLY A 66 11.48 7.62 -8.16
C GLY A 66 12.73 8.29 -7.57
N SER A 67 13.85 7.57 -7.38
CA SER A 67 15.08 8.16 -6.82
C SER A 67 15.62 9.32 -7.65
N ILE A 68 15.40 9.31 -8.97
CA ILE A 68 15.72 10.41 -9.88
C ILE A 68 14.94 11.70 -9.56
N ASN A 69 13.79 11.58 -8.90
CA ASN A 69 12.97 12.70 -8.42
C ASN A 69 13.17 12.97 -6.92
N GLY A 70 14.09 12.26 -6.25
CA GLY A 70 14.50 12.53 -4.87
C GLY A 70 13.64 11.88 -3.79
N PHE A 71 12.83 10.88 -4.14
CA PHE A 71 12.02 10.11 -3.19
C PHE A 71 12.06 8.61 -3.51
N SER A 72 11.65 7.78 -2.54
CA SER A 72 11.44 6.36 -2.81
C SER A 72 10.00 6.13 -3.30
N SER A 73 9.88 5.46 -4.44
CA SER A 73 8.60 5.11 -5.07
C SER A 73 8.08 3.73 -4.69
N PHE A 74 8.78 3.04 -3.80
CA PHE A 74 8.37 1.78 -3.20
C PHE A 74 8.59 1.80 -1.68
N GLY A 75 7.91 0.88 -0.98
CA GLY A 75 8.04 0.76 0.47
C GLY A 75 7.33 -0.45 1.03
N TYR A 76 7.41 -0.59 2.35
CA TYR A 76 6.59 -1.52 3.13
C TYR A 76 5.30 -0.81 3.55
N PHE A 77 4.18 -1.53 3.56
CA PHE A 77 2.95 -1.04 4.18
C PHE A 77 2.42 -2.02 5.22
N GLU A 78 1.67 -1.50 6.18
CA GLU A 78 0.85 -2.28 7.11
C GLU A 78 -0.53 -1.63 7.33
N ARG A 79 -1.56 -2.43 7.56
CA ARG A 79 -2.93 -1.92 7.76
C ARG A 79 -3.18 -1.29 9.12
N ASP A 80 -2.32 -1.58 10.10
CA ASP A 80 -2.51 -1.16 11.49
C ASP A 80 -3.93 -1.52 12.00
N LEU A 81 -4.69 -0.57 12.57
CA LEU A 81 -6.05 -0.79 13.07
C LEU A 81 -7.14 -0.71 11.98
N SER A 82 -6.76 -0.57 10.70
CA SER A 82 -7.72 -0.41 9.61
C SER A 82 -8.35 -1.74 9.15
N ASN A 83 -9.36 -1.61 8.29
CA ASN A 83 -10.01 -2.72 7.59
C ASN A 83 -9.43 -2.98 6.20
N PHE A 84 -8.20 -2.54 5.92
CA PHE A 84 -7.52 -2.83 4.65
C PHE A 84 -7.37 -4.37 4.50
N PRO A 85 -7.62 -4.94 3.30
CA PRO A 85 -7.71 -6.39 3.10
C PRO A 85 -6.39 -7.14 3.28
N PHE A 86 -5.25 -6.47 3.13
CA PHE A 86 -3.93 -7.04 3.39
C PHE A 86 -3.40 -6.55 4.73
N GLU A 87 -2.81 -7.45 5.51
CA GLU A 87 -2.23 -7.09 6.81
C GLU A 87 -0.99 -6.21 6.64
N ASN A 88 -0.14 -6.59 5.70
CA ASN A 88 1.05 -5.87 5.31
C ASN A 88 1.49 -6.31 3.90
N GLY A 89 2.53 -5.67 3.38
CA GLY A 89 3.17 -6.08 2.13
C GLY A 89 4.06 -4.99 1.55
N ILE A 90 4.36 -5.13 0.26
CA ILE A 90 5.13 -4.16 -0.50
C ILE A 90 4.16 -3.27 -1.28
N VAL A 91 4.43 -1.96 -1.29
CA VAL A 91 3.77 -0.99 -2.15
C VAL A 91 4.75 -0.50 -3.21
N LEU A 92 4.30 -0.49 -4.47
CA LEU A 92 4.96 0.17 -5.59
C LEU A 92 4.03 1.29 -6.06
N THR A 93 4.59 2.44 -6.41
CA THR A 93 3.82 3.62 -6.83
C THR A 93 4.47 4.29 -8.03
N THR A 94 3.71 5.10 -8.76
CA THR A 94 4.21 6.04 -9.77
C THR A 94 4.56 7.40 -9.18
N GLY A 95 4.76 7.47 -7.85
CA GLY A 95 4.97 8.70 -7.09
C GLY A 95 5.79 8.45 -5.82
N ASN A 96 5.62 9.28 -4.79
CA ASN A 96 6.26 9.04 -3.49
C ASN A 96 5.45 8.04 -2.66
N ALA A 97 6.03 6.90 -2.32
CA ALA A 97 5.34 5.84 -1.58
C ALA A 97 4.77 6.32 -0.23
N ASN A 98 5.44 7.25 0.46
CA ASN A 98 4.94 7.77 1.75
C ASN A 98 3.62 8.53 1.66
N ALA A 99 3.25 9.00 0.47
CA ALA A 99 1.98 9.69 0.25
C ALA A 99 0.78 8.73 0.21
N GLY A 100 1.02 7.41 0.13
CA GLY A 100 -0.01 6.39 -0.09
C GLY A 100 -0.86 5.99 1.12
N GLY A 101 -0.59 6.50 2.33
CA GLY A 101 -1.42 6.11 3.49
C GLY A 101 -1.15 6.77 4.84
N ASN A 102 0.05 7.30 5.05
CA ASN A 102 0.47 7.85 6.34
C ASN A 102 -0.40 9.00 6.87
N THR A 103 -1.05 9.73 5.97
CA THR A 103 -1.99 10.80 6.31
C THR A 103 -3.14 10.79 5.31
N THR A 104 -4.31 11.29 5.72
CA THR A 104 -5.39 11.56 4.76
C THR A 104 -4.91 12.63 3.78
N ASN A 105 -4.88 12.26 2.50
CA ASN A 105 -4.55 13.18 1.42
C ASN A 105 -5.79 13.35 0.53
N ASP A 106 -6.28 14.58 0.45
CA ASP A 106 -7.42 14.97 -0.39
C ASP A 106 -6.96 15.60 -1.72
N ASN A 107 -5.64 15.72 -1.92
CA ASN A 107 -5.07 16.22 -3.17
C ASN A 107 -4.84 15.09 -4.16
N ILE A 108 -4.84 15.43 -5.44
CA ILE A 108 -4.41 14.52 -6.51
C ILE A 108 -2.93 14.19 -6.29
N LEU A 109 -2.61 12.90 -6.30
CA LEU A 109 -1.24 12.40 -6.22
C LEU A 109 -0.64 12.37 -7.63
N ASN A 110 0.11 13.41 -7.95
CA ASN A 110 0.83 13.55 -9.22
C ASN A 110 2.32 13.79 -8.99
N ASP A 111 2.87 13.13 -7.98
CA ASP A 111 4.31 13.08 -7.76
C ASP A 111 5.01 12.44 -8.97
N GLY A 112 6.24 12.86 -9.24
CA GLY A 112 7.02 12.33 -10.36
C GLY A 112 7.14 13.31 -11.52
N GLU A 113 8.23 13.18 -12.26
CA GLU A 113 8.58 14.06 -13.38
C GLU A 113 8.83 13.24 -14.64
N LEU A 114 8.74 13.85 -15.82
CA LEU A 114 8.91 13.16 -17.12
C LEU A 114 10.32 12.57 -17.33
N ASN A 115 11.31 12.93 -16.52
CA ASN A 115 12.65 12.34 -16.56
C ASN A 115 12.71 10.97 -15.89
N TRP A 116 11.72 10.62 -15.06
CA TRP A 116 11.54 9.28 -14.52
C TRP A 116 10.85 8.42 -15.58
N GLY A 117 11.68 7.63 -16.27
CA GLY A 117 11.30 6.95 -17.50
C GLY A 117 10.38 5.73 -17.35
N PRO A 118 10.06 5.09 -18.50
CA PRO A 118 9.25 3.88 -18.57
C PRO A 118 10.02 2.63 -18.14
N ASP A 119 9.29 1.52 -17.99
CA ASP A 119 9.85 0.16 -18.01
C ASP A 119 9.68 -0.44 -19.42
N PRO A 120 10.78 -0.68 -20.17
CA PRO A 120 10.70 -1.21 -21.53
C PRO A 120 10.10 -2.62 -21.64
N ASP A 121 10.28 -3.45 -20.62
CA ASP A 121 9.74 -4.82 -20.62
C ASP A 121 8.23 -4.79 -20.40
N LEU A 122 7.75 -3.89 -19.53
CA LEU A 122 6.32 -3.62 -19.35
C LEU A 122 5.67 -3.08 -20.64
N GLU A 123 6.29 -2.08 -21.28
CA GLU A 123 5.79 -1.51 -22.55
C GLU A 123 5.69 -2.58 -23.63
N THR A 124 6.73 -3.42 -23.74
CA THR A 124 6.76 -4.53 -24.70
C THR A 124 5.69 -5.58 -24.40
N ALA A 125 5.52 -5.97 -23.14
CA ALA A 125 4.54 -6.97 -22.72
C ALA A 125 3.09 -6.52 -22.97
N LEU A 126 2.80 -5.23 -22.75
CA LEU A 126 1.47 -4.65 -22.94
C LEU A 126 1.23 -4.12 -24.36
N GLY A 127 2.26 -4.00 -25.19
CA GLY A 127 2.16 -3.42 -26.53
C GLY A 127 1.83 -1.92 -26.52
N ILE A 128 2.30 -1.21 -25.49
CA ILE A 128 2.08 0.23 -25.29
C ILE A 128 3.40 1.00 -25.40
N SER A 129 3.34 2.32 -25.42
CA SER A 129 4.53 3.18 -25.42
C SER A 129 4.22 4.56 -24.82
N ASN A 130 5.27 5.34 -24.56
CA ASN A 130 5.19 6.67 -23.94
C ASN A 130 4.64 6.64 -22.51
N THR A 131 5.03 5.63 -21.74
CA THR A 131 4.77 5.58 -20.30
C THR A 131 5.86 6.34 -19.52
N PHE A 132 5.55 6.74 -18.29
CA PHE A 132 6.45 7.47 -17.40
C PHE A 132 6.25 7.00 -15.97
N ASN A 133 7.19 7.36 -15.10
CA ASN A 133 7.14 7.13 -13.65
C ASN A 133 7.04 5.64 -13.27
N ALA A 134 7.74 4.76 -13.99
CA ALA A 134 7.71 3.34 -13.71
C ALA A 134 8.49 2.97 -12.44
N THR A 135 7.92 2.14 -11.57
CA THR A 135 8.66 1.51 -10.46
C THR A 135 8.78 0.02 -10.71
N THR A 136 10.02 -0.47 -10.78
CA THR A 136 10.33 -1.88 -11.02
C THR A 136 11.17 -2.43 -9.88
N ILE A 137 10.82 -3.62 -9.38
CA ILE A 137 11.71 -4.44 -8.55
C ILE A 137 11.93 -5.76 -9.28
N GLU A 138 13.18 -6.10 -9.52
CA GLU A 138 13.63 -7.32 -10.20
C GLU A 138 14.43 -8.19 -9.23
N PHE A 139 14.27 -9.50 -9.32
CA PHE A 139 15.05 -10.47 -8.55
C PHE A 139 14.95 -11.85 -9.19
N ASP A 140 16.01 -12.65 -9.03
CA ASP A 140 16.00 -14.06 -9.37
C ASP A 140 15.49 -14.86 -8.16
N PHE A 141 14.67 -15.88 -8.40
CA PHE A 141 14.26 -16.81 -7.35
C PHE A 141 14.56 -18.26 -7.71
N THR A 142 14.88 -19.08 -6.71
CA THR A 142 14.99 -20.53 -6.81
C THR A 142 14.04 -21.16 -5.79
N SER A 143 13.15 -22.05 -6.25
CA SER A 143 12.18 -22.74 -5.38
C SER A 143 12.19 -24.24 -5.64
N ILE A 144 11.88 -25.02 -4.59
CA ILE A 144 11.54 -26.45 -4.71
C ILE A 144 10.12 -26.65 -5.26
N SER A 145 9.27 -25.62 -5.20
CA SER A 145 7.91 -25.62 -5.72
C SER A 145 7.89 -25.22 -7.19
N ASN A 146 6.98 -25.81 -7.95
CA ASN A 146 6.67 -25.41 -9.32
C ASN A 146 5.49 -24.41 -9.41
N LEU A 147 5.01 -23.93 -8.27
CA LEU A 147 3.92 -22.96 -8.16
C LEU A 147 4.37 -21.75 -7.36
N ILE A 148 4.10 -20.56 -7.91
CA ILE A 148 4.32 -19.26 -7.30
C ILE A 148 3.02 -18.47 -7.43
N GLN A 149 2.63 -17.80 -6.34
CA GLN A 149 1.41 -17.04 -6.26
C GLN A 149 1.67 -15.74 -5.52
N PHE A 150 1.14 -14.65 -6.05
CA PHE A 150 1.19 -13.35 -5.43
C PHE A 150 -0.24 -12.85 -5.24
N ASN A 151 -0.53 -12.36 -4.04
CA ASN A 151 -1.72 -11.55 -3.81
C ASN A 151 -1.36 -10.10 -4.14
N TYR A 152 -2.15 -9.45 -4.98
CA TYR A 152 -1.93 -8.06 -5.35
C TYR A 152 -3.23 -7.27 -5.35
N ILE A 153 -3.11 -5.96 -5.13
CA ILE A 153 -4.18 -4.98 -5.34
C ILE A 153 -3.59 -3.91 -6.26
N LEU A 154 -4.28 -3.65 -7.36
CA LEU A 154 -4.01 -2.48 -8.19
C LEU A 154 -4.97 -1.37 -7.77
N ALA A 155 -4.42 -0.23 -7.38
CA ALA A 155 -5.16 0.97 -7.02
C ALA A 155 -4.65 2.12 -7.87
N SER A 156 -5.56 2.95 -8.37
CA SER A 156 -5.23 4.06 -9.25
C SER A 156 -6.19 5.23 -9.04
N GLU A 157 -5.66 6.44 -9.15
CA GLU A 157 -6.44 7.68 -9.22
C GLU A 157 -6.97 7.98 -10.63
N GLU A 158 -6.61 7.17 -11.63
CA GLU A 158 -7.12 7.24 -13.01
C GLU A 158 -8.65 7.24 -13.05
N TYR A 159 -9.34 6.66 -12.06
CA TYR A 159 -10.80 6.65 -12.00
C TYR A 159 -11.44 7.97 -11.53
N PHE A 160 -10.65 9.02 -11.33
CA PHE A 160 -11.12 10.35 -10.94
C PHE A 160 -11.37 11.24 -12.16
N GLY A 161 -12.58 11.81 -12.26
CA GLY A 161 -12.90 12.81 -13.30
C GLY A 161 -12.81 12.24 -14.72
N ASN A 162 -12.00 12.90 -15.57
CA ASN A 162 -11.81 12.51 -16.98
C ASN A 162 -10.52 11.70 -17.23
N PHE A 163 -9.79 11.36 -16.17
CA PHE A 163 -8.54 10.60 -16.28
C PHE A 163 -8.67 9.23 -16.95
N PRO A 164 -9.79 8.47 -16.89
CA PRO A 164 -9.91 7.21 -17.63
C PRO A 164 -9.93 7.37 -19.15
N CYS A 165 -10.13 8.60 -19.64
CA CYS A 165 -10.09 8.92 -21.06
C CYS A 165 -8.73 9.47 -21.51
N GLU A 166 -7.86 9.84 -20.57
CA GLU A 166 -6.61 10.56 -20.81
C GLU A 166 -5.38 9.73 -20.46
N TYR A 167 -5.51 8.80 -19.51
CA TYR A 167 -4.43 7.97 -19.00
C TYR A 167 -4.82 6.49 -19.06
N SER A 168 -3.84 5.62 -18.84
CA SER A 168 -4.02 4.18 -18.71
C SER A 168 -2.85 3.65 -17.90
N ASP A 169 -3.11 3.12 -16.72
CA ASP A 169 -2.05 2.57 -15.86
C ASP A 169 -1.69 1.14 -16.25
N GLY A 170 -0.38 0.87 -16.35
CA GLY A 170 0.17 -0.45 -16.68
C GLY A 170 0.68 -1.18 -15.43
N PHE A 171 0.38 -2.48 -15.33
CA PHE A 171 0.90 -3.35 -14.27
C PHE A 171 1.12 -4.77 -14.81
N ALA A 172 2.25 -5.39 -14.47
CA ALA A 172 2.54 -6.78 -14.82
C ALA A 172 3.46 -7.45 -13.78
N PHE A 173 3.30 -8.76 -13.64
CA PHE A 173 4.35 -9.65 -13.16
C PHE A 173 4.97 -10.32 -14.40
N LEU A 174 6.28 -10.17 -14.57
CA LEU A 174 7.02 -10.67 -15.74
C LEU A 174 7.95 -11.81 -15.36
#